data_AF-A0A9R1BLA0-F1
#
_entry.id   AF-A0A9R1BLA0-F1
#
_cell.length_a   1.000
_cell.length_b   1.000
_cell.length_c   1.000
_cell.angle_alpha   90.00
_cell.angle_beta   90.00
_cell.angle_gamma   90.00
#
_symmetry.space_group_name_H-M   'P 1'
#
loop_
_entity.id
_entity.type
_entity.pdbx_description
1 polymer ?
#
loop_
_entity_poly.entity_id
_entity_poly.type
_entity_poly.pdbx_seq_one_letter_code
_entity_poly.pdbx_strand_id
1 'polypeptide(L)'
;MAYNPSRARLSPPAPAAPRPRKRGRSPSAPGAAVWRASAYVAPFDHRRRWQDPAGASGRVWQGYHAPHAPVPYRRWVFADEASTSGSDACTIMSYNILADNNARNHPDLYLDVPWDALRWDSRRRLIIHEIRHWDSDLVCLQEVDRFQEIAAEMKNRGYECSFKGRTGDAKDGCATFWKSERLRLLEEDSIDFSEFNLRNNVAQVLVFELNGTQKFVLGNIHVLFNPKRGDVKMGQIRMLLERANALAGKWDGIPIVLAGDFNSTPESAIYKFLSTMKLNVSLHDRRQLSGLDSSEFGLYCSLLNYGWSDEEVRNATGSSNVMVASHPLKLSSSYAMLKGNSSNRGYHGEPLATSYHKKFLGTVDY
;
A
#
# COMPACT_ATOMS: atom_id res chain seq x y z
N MET A 1 -12.35 -49.49 34.82
CA MET A 1 -12.76 -49.68 33.42
C MET A 1 -11.98 -48.70 32.56
N ALA A 2 -10.92 -49.17 31.92
CA ALA A 2 -10.03 -48.38 31.08
C ALA A 2 -10.41 -48.60 29.61
N TYR A 3 -10.65 -47.52 28.87
CA TYR A 3 -10.89 -47.57 27.42
C TYR A 3 -9.67 -47.00 26.71
N ASN A 4 -9.06 -47.83 25.88
CA ASN A 4 -7.86 -47.53 25.11
C ASN A 4 -8.21 -47.75 23.64
N PRO A 5 -8.19 -46.72 22.76
CA PRO A 5 -8.32 -46.95 21.33
C PRO A 5 -6.94 -46.94 20.64
N SER A 6 -6.75 -48.03 19.91
CA SER A 6 -5.58 -48.46 19.14
C SER A 6 -5.18 -47.48 18.04
N ARG A 7 -3.87 -47.20 17.95
CA ARG A 7 -3.20 -46.56 16.80
C ARG A 7 -3.32 -47.44 15.55
N ALA A 8 -3.95 -46.92 14.49
CA ALA A 8 -3.80 -47.45 13.13
C ALA A 8 -2.61 -46.76 12.43
N ARG A 9 -1.62 -47.54 11.99
CA ARG A 9 -0.54 -47.11 11.10
C ARG A 9 -1.08 -46.98 9.69
N LEU A 10 -0.96 -45.79 9.09
CA LEU A 10 -1.12 -45.59 7.65
C LEU A 10 0.26 -45.69 6.98
N SER A 11 0.36 -46.58 5.99
CA SER A 11 1.55 -46.79 5.15
C SER A 11 1.77 -45.61 4.19
N PRO A 12 3.03 -45.31 3.80
CA PRO A 12 3.33 -44.21 2.88
C PRO A 12 3.00 -44.56 1.42
N PRO A 13 2.59 -43.58 0.59
CA PRO A 13 2.35 -43.80 -0.83
C PRO A 13 3.66 -43.94 -1.63
N ALA A 14 3.65 -44.88 -2.59
CA ALA A 14 4.75 -45.22 -3.50
C ALA A 14 4.94 -44.18 -4.64
N PRO A 15 6.13 -44.11 -5.27
CA PRO A 15 6.55 -42.98 -6.12
C PRO A 15 6.00 -43.01 -7.56
N ALA A 16 6.02 -41.82 -8.17
CA ALA A 16 5.48 -41.51 -9.50
C ALA A 16 6.17 -42.26 -10.67
N ALA A 17 5.36 -42.68 -11.65
CA ALA A 17 5.81 -43.29 -12.90
C ALA A 17 6.38 -42.26 -13.90
N PRO A 18 7.39 -42.62 -14.72
CA PRO A 18 8.09 -41.69 -15.60
C PRO A 18 7.32 -41.39 -16.90
N ARG A 19 7.37 -40.12 -17.35
CA ARG A 19 6.86 -39.68 -18.66
C ARG A 19 7.83 -40.06 -19.79
N PRO A 20 7.35 -40.50 -20.97
CA PRO A 20 8.21 -40.83 -22.08
C PRO A 20 8.69 -39.58 -22.84
N ARG A 21 10.01 -39.54 -23.12
CA ARG A 21 10.64 -38.62 -24.07
C ARG A 21 10.30 -39.02 -25.50
N LYS A 22 9.86 -38.07 -26.33
CA LYS A 22 9.95 -38.18 -27.80
C LYS A 22 10.71 -36.99 -28.37
N ARG A 23 11.82 -37.31 -29.05
CA ARG A 23 12.52 -36.47 -30.04
C ARG A 23 11.68 -36.42 -31.32
N GLY A 24 11.66 -35.29 -32.01
CA GLY A 24 11.07 -35.20 -33.35
C GLY A 24 11.11 -33.79 -33.94
N ARG A 25 11.84 -33.64 -35.04
CA ARG A 25 12.18 -32.44 -35.83
C ARG A 25 11.00 -31.56 -36.28
N SER A 26 11.34 -30.28 -36.48
CA SER A 26 10.63 -29.26 -37.28
C SER A 26 10.39 -29.68 -38.74
N PRO A 27 9.42 -29.04 -39.44
CA PRO A 27 9.85 -28.03 -40.41
C PRO A 27 9.00 -26.75 -40.48
N SER A 28 9.71 -25.66 -40.81
CA SER A 28 9.35 -24.39 -41.49
C SER A 28 7.88 -23.98 -41.70
N ALA A 29 7.54 -22.79 -41.18
CA ALA A 29 6.41 -21.96 -41.62
C ALA A 29 6.93 -20.68 -42.31
N PRO A 30 6.31 -20.16 -43.38
CA PRO A 30 6.67 -18.90 -44.01
C PRO A 30 5.87 -17.72 -43.45
N GLY A 31 6.48 -16.54 -43.40
CA GLY A 31 5.77 -15.25 -43.39
C GLY A 31 5.67 -14.51 -42.05
N ALA A 32 6.78 -13.93 -41.58
CA ALA A 32 6.74 -12.83 -40.62
C ALA A 32 6.66 -11.50 -41.39
N ALA A 33 5.50 -10.84 -41.34
CA ALA A 33 5.33 -9.48 -41.83
C ALA A 33 6.09 -8.50 -40.94
N VAL A 34 7.10 -7.85 -41.52
CA VAL A 34 7.87 -6.78 -40.89
C VAL A 34 7.04 -5.49 -40.94
N TRP A 35 6.49 -5.09 -39.80
CA TRP A 35 5.94 -3.74 -39.66
C TRP A 35 7.08 -2.76 -39.39
N ARG A 36 7.49 -2.04 -40.44
CA ARG A 36 8.32 -0.84 -40.33
C ARG A 36 7.45 0.28 -39.72
N ALA A 37 7.77 0.72 -38.52
CA ALA A 37 7.23 1.96 -37.98
C ALA A 37 7.91 3.15 -38.69
N SER A 38 7.11 3.88 -39.47
CA SER A 38 7.52 5.14 -40.09
C SER A 38 7.55 6.23 -39.03
N ALA A 39 8.69 6.90 -38.88
CA ALA A 39 8.86 8.03 -37.98
C ALA A 39 8.13 9.25 -38.58
N TYR A 40 6.98 9.62 -37.99
CA TYR A 40 6.38 10.93 -38.14
C TYR A 40 6.60 11.71 -36.84
N VAL A 41 7.53 12.67 -36.90
CA VAL A 41 7.78 13.66 -35.86
C VAL A 41 6.72 14.75 -36.01
N ALA A 42 5.85 14.91 -35.01
CA ALA A 42 4.98 16.07 -34.87
C ALA A 42 5.68 17.15 -34.00
N PRO A 43 5.38 18.45 -34.19
CA PRO A 43 6.20 19.54 -33.65
C PRO A 43 6.03 19.70 -32.14
N PHE A 44 7.16 19.84 -31.44
CA PHE A 44 7.23 20.24 -30.03
C PHE A 44 6.84 21.72 -29.89
N ASP A 45 5.79 22.01 -29.11
CA ASP A 45 5.42 23.37 -28.73
C ASP A 45 6.25 23.82 -27.50
N HIS A 46 7.09 24.83 -27.72
CA HIS A 46 7.99 25.39 -26.71
C HIS A 46 7.32 26.53 -25.94
N ARG A 47 6.50 26.24 -24.91
CA ARG A 47 6.12 27.27 -23.91
C ARG A 47 6.01 26.74 -22.48
N ARG A 48 7.17 26.51 -21.86
CA ARG A 48 7.54 26.97 -20.49
C ARG A 48 8.93 26.43 -20.14
N ARG A 49 9.95 27.13 -20.60
CA ARG A 49 11.35 26.92 -20.23
C ARG A 49 11.61 27.71 -18.94
N TRP A 50 11.82 27.03 -17.82
CA TRP A 50 12.49 27.64 -16.67
C TRP A 50 13.91 27.99 -17.11
N GLN A 51 14.30 29.26 -16.93
CA GLN A 51 15.64 29.76 -17.26
C GLN A 51 16.64 29.27 -16.21
N ASP A 52 17.68 28.62 -16.70
CA ASP A 52 18.85 28.19 -15.94
C ASP A 52 19.87 29.34 -15.89
N PRO A 53 20.26 29.85 -14.71
CA PRO A 53 21.33 30.81 -14.62
C PRO A 53 22.69 30.10 -14.52
N ALA A 54 23.53 30.40 -15.51
CA ALA A 54 24.98 30.23 -15.57
C ALA A 54 25.52 28.93 -16.19
N GLY A 55 25.94 29.08 -17.45
CA GLY A 55 26.98 28.24 -18.03
C GLY A 55 28.34 28.54 -17.40
N ALA A 56 29.09 27.49 -17.06
CA ALA A 56 30.54 27.49 -17.09
C ALA A 56 31.05 26.04 -17.21
N SER A 57 31.85 25.81 -18.23
CA SER A 57 32.56 24.56 -18.47
C SER A 57 33.68 24.35 -17.45
N GLY A 58 33.83 23.09 -17.02
CA GLY A 58 35.05 22.48 -16.48
C GLY A 58 35.74 23.18 -15.30
N ARG A 59 35.54 22.67 -14.08
CA ARG A 59 36.56 22.65 -13.03
C ARG A 59 36.18 21.70 -11.88
N VAL A 60 37.11 20.79 -11.60
CA VAL A 60 37.46 20.10 -10.34
C VAL A 60 36.38 20.08 -9.24
N TRP A 61 35.97 18.87 -8.84
CA TRP A 61 35.24 18.60 -7.60
C TRP A 61 36.04 19.10 -6.38
N GLN A 62 35.85 20.37 -6.04
CA GLN A 62 36.08 20.87 -4.68
C GLN A 62 34.76 20.67 -3.91
N GLY A 63 34.86 20.06 -2.73
CA GLY A 63 33.73 19.70 -1.90
C GLY A 63 32.79 20.87 -1.66
N TYR A 64 31.67 20.87 -2.39
CA TYR A 64 30.50 21.65 -2.01
C TYR A 64 29.97 21.03 -0.71
N HIS A 65 30.40 21.58 0.43
CA HIS A 65 29.58 21.51 1.62
C HIS A 65 28.29 22.25 1.28
N ALA A 66 27.23 21.49 1.00
CA ALA A 66 25.90 22.04 0.90
C ALA A 66 25.67 22.91 2.15
N PRO A 67 25.19 24.16 2.01
CA PRO A 67 24.92 25.00 3.16
C PRO A 67 24.07 24.21 4.15
N HIS A 68 24.40 24.30 5.45
CA HIS A 68 23.65 23.71 6.55
C HIS A 68 22.24 24.33 6.59
N ALA A 69 21.39 23.98 5.64
CA ALA A 69 19.96 24.14 5.79
C ALA A 69 19.58 23.26 6.99
N PRO A 70 18.89 23.81 8.01
CA PRO A 70 18.39 22.98 9.09
C PRO A 70 17.57 21.86 8.47
N VAL A 71 17.85 20.62 8.88
CA VAL A 71 17.08 19.45 8.43
C VAL A 71 15.61 19.78 8.69
N PRO A 72 14.75 19.81 7.65
CA PRO A 72 13.36 20.17 7.83
C PRO A 72 12.73 19.19 8.82
N TYR A 73 12.23 19.71 9.94
CA TYR A 73 11.55 18.92 10.96
C TYR A 73 10.04 18.98 10.73
N ARG A 74 9.38 17.83 10.86
CA ARG A 74 7.92 17.75 10.83
C ARG A 74 7.37 18.36 12.12
N ARG A 75 6.28 19.12 12.01
CA ARG A 75 5.61 19.75 13.15
C ARG A 75 4.35 18.97 13.51
N TRP A 76 4.17 18.68 14.79
CA TRP A 76 2.91 18.13 15.29
C TRP A 76 1.78 19.17 15.10
N VAL A 77 0.64 18.71 14.58
CA VAL A 77 -0.56 19.55 14.39
C VAL A 77 -1.65 18.98 15.27
N PHE A 78 -2.16 19.80 16.19
CA PHE A 78 -3.27 19.43 17.06
C PHE A 78 -4.60 19.60 16.33
N ALA A 79 -5.52 18.65 16.50
CA ALA A 79 -6.90 18.80 16.08
C ALA A 79 -7.66 19.71 17.07
N ASP A 80 -8.55 20.56 16.59
CA ASP A 80 -9.26 21.55 17.42
C ASP A 80 -10.11 20.93 18.54
N GLU A 81 -10.57 19.69 18.36
CA GLU A 81 -11.43 18.95 19.31
C GLU A 81 -10.66 17.91 20.13
N ALA A 82 -9.32 17.93 20.12
CA ALA A 82 -8.51 16.94 20.85
C ALA A 82 -8.59 17.16 22.38
N SER A 83 -9.59 16.58 23.04
CA SER A 83 -9.64 16.43 24.49
C SER A 83 -9.21 15.02 24.88
N THR A 84 -7.91 14.77 25.01
CA THR A 84 -7.41 13.48 25.50
C THR A 84 -7.01 13.59 26.97
N SER A 85 -7.65 12.80 27.85
CA SER A 85 -7.01 12.32 29.07
C SER A 85 -5.78 11.52 28.66
N GLY A 86 -4.60 11.88 29.17
CA GLY A 86 -3.32 11.31 28.69
C GLY A 86 -3.18 9.80 28.83
N SER A 87 -3.99 9.14 29.68
CA SER A 87 -3.97 7.69 29.87
C SER A 87 -4.62 6.90 28.72
N ASP A 88 -5.55 7.50 27.97
CA ASP A 88 -6.40 6.76 27.03
C ASP A 88 -6.02 7.05 25.56
N ALA A 89 -5.01 7.88 25.34
CA ALA A 89 -4.52 8.26 24.02
C ALA A 89 -3.59 7.19 23.43
N CYS A 90 -3.83 6.78 22.19
CA CYS A 90 -2.97 5.87 21.43
C CYS A 90 -2.43 6.56 20.19
N THR A 91 -1.12 6.46 19.97
CA THR A 91 -0.45 7.01 18.78
C THR A 91 -0.18 5.90 17.76
N ILE A 92 -0.55 6.15 16.50
CA ILE A 92 -0.44 5.19 15.41
C ILE A 92 0.36 5.81 14.27
N MET A 93 1.40 5.12 13.83
CA MET A 93 2.19 5.46 12.64
C MET A 93 1.81 4.51 11.49
N SER A 94 1.55 5.04 10.30
CA SER A 94 1.51 4.27 9.04
C SER A 94 2.69 4.69 8.18
N TYR A 95 3.50 3.74 7.70
CA TYR A 95 4.70 4.06 6.96
C TYR A 95 5.11 2.98 5.95
N ASN A 96 4.96 3.27 4.66
CA ASN A 96 5.57 2.49 3.59
C ASN A 96 7.08 2.78 3.56
N ILE A 97 7.90 1.78 3.87
CA ILE A 97 9.35 1.96 4.08
C ILE A 97 10.20 1.71 2.83
N LEU A 98 9.56 1.44 1.68
CA LEU A 98 10.19 1.06 0.42
C LEU A 98 11.07 -0.20 0.55
N ALA A 99 10.59 -1.32 0.03
CA ALA A 99 11.32 -2.59 0.07
C ALA A 99 12.68 -2.44 -0.63
N ASP A 100 13.72 -3.07 -0.08
CA ASP A 100 15.06 -3.01 -0.67
C ASP A 100 15.12 -3.63 -2.07
N ASN A 101 14.37 -4.70 -2.29
CA ASN A 101 14.23 -5.25 -3.64
C ASN A 101 13.48 -4.31 -4.59
N ASN A 102 12.45 -3.60 -4.12
CA ASN A 102 11.70 -2.66 -4.96
C ASN A 102 12.58 -1.47 -5.37
N ALA A 103 13.35 -0.90 -4.43
CA ALA A 103 14.31 0.16 -4.72
C ALA A 103 15.35 -0.26 -5.78
N ARG A 104 15.84 -1.51 -5.70
CA ARG A 104 16.82 -2.07 -6.68
C ARG A 104 16.20 -2.37 -8.05
N ASN A 105 14.96 -2.83 -8.08
CA ASN A 105 14.27 -3.24 -9.30
C ASN A 105 13.66 -2.06 -10.07
N HIS A 106 13.49 -0.89 -9.43
CA HIS A 106 12.93 0.32 -10.03
C HIS A 106 13.88 1.54 -9.91
N PRO A 107 15.13 1.43 -10.40
CA PRO A 107 16.11 2.51 -10.26
C PRO A 107 15.70 3.77 -11.02
N ASP A 108 14.84 3.64 -12.05
CA ASP A 108 14.30 4.74 -12.84
C ASP A 108 13.47 5.74 -12.00
N LEU A 109 12.92 5.30 -10.86
CA LEU A 109 12.19 6.15 -9.93
C LEU A 109 13.11 7.00 -9.04
N TYR A 110 14.36 6.57 -8.88
CA TYR A 110 15.31 7.10 -7.89
C TYR A 110 16.67 7.50 -8.50
N LEU A 111 16.75 7.71 -9.82
CA LEU A 111 18.00 8.05 -10.52
C LEU A 111 18.73 9.28 -9.95
N ASP A 112 17.98 10.22 -9.38
CA ASP A 112 18.51 11.48 -8.84
C ASP A 112 18.85 11.37 -7.34
N VAL A 113 18.70 10.18 -6.74
CA VAL A 113 19.04 9.91 -5.34
C VAL A 113 20.44 9.31 -5.24
N PRO A 114 21.32 9.82 -4.35
CA PRO A 114 22.64 9.23 -4.14
C PRO A 114 22.55 7.73 -3.83
N TRP A 115 23.38 6.93 -4.52
CA TRP A 115 23.33 5.47 -4.42
C TRP A 115 23.59 4.95 -2.99
N ASP A 116 24.44 5.65 -2.24
CA ASP A 116 24.77 5.36 -0.85
C ASP A 116 23.61 5.66 0.10
N ALA A 117 22.77 6.65 -0.22
CA ALA A 117 21.53 6.92 0.49
C ALA A 117 20.45 5.85 0.22
N LEU A 118 20.45 5.22 -0.95
CA LEU A 118 19.51 4.13 -1.30
C LEU A 118 19.88 2.77 -0.70
N ARG A 119 21.15 2.57 -0.27
CA ARG A 119 21.58 1.33 0.36
C ARG A 119 20.72 0.99 1.58
N TRP A 120 20.35 -0.28 1.69
CA TRP A 120 19.54 -0.77 2.82
C TRP A 120 20.07 -0.33 4.18
N ASP A 121 21.35 -0.52 4.47
CA ASP A 121 21.90 -0.17 5.79
C ASP A 121 21.76 1.32 6.12
N SER A 122 21.92 2.18 5.10
CA SER A 122 21.71 3.62 5.21
C SER A 122 20.24 3.94 5.49
N ARG A 123 19.33 3.39 4.68
CA ARG A 123 17.88 3.61 4.83
C ARG A 123 17.35 3.04 6.14
N ARG A 124 17.69 1.80 6.49
CA ARG A 124 17.31 1.12 7.72
C ARG A 124 17.67 1.96 8.95
N ARG A 125 18.88 2.52 8.99
CA ARG A 125 19.30 3.40 10.10
C ARG A 125 18.39 4.62 10.24
N LEU A 126 17.98 5.23 9.12
CA LEU A 126 17.09 6.41 9.11
C LEU A 126 15.64 6.02 9.42
N ILE A 127 15.13 4.92 8.89
CA ILE A 127 13.80 4.38 9.18
C ILE A 127 13.64 4.10 10.67
N ILE A 128 14.60 3.39 11.27
CA ILE A 128 14.60 3.11 12.71
C ILE A 128 14.74 4.41 13.52
N HIS A 129 15.53 5.38 13.04
CA HIS A 129 15.64 6.69 13.69
C HIS A 129 14.30 7.45 13.67
N GLU A 130 13.58 7.46 12.54
CA GLU A 130 12.26 8.10 12.40
C GLU A 130 11.23 7.46 13.34
N ILE A 131 11.14 6.12 13.35
CA ILE A 131 10.23 5.39 14.26
C ILE A 131 10.54 5.72 15.72
N ARG A 132 11.84 5.75 16.09
CA ARG A 132 12.27 6.11 17.45
C ARG A 132 12.04 7.57 17.80
N HIS A 133 12.05 8.47 16.82
CA HIS A 133 11.82 9.88 17.06
C HIS A 133 10.36 10.13 17.46
N TRP A 134 9.42 9.49 16.77
CA TRP A 134 7.99 9.62 17.05
C TRP A 134 7.48 8.72 18.18
N ASP A 135 8.17 7.60 18.44
CA ASP A 135 7.92 6.70 19.57
C ASP A 135 6.44 6.27 19.68
N SER A 136 5.80 6.02 18.53
CA SER A 136 4.37 5.71 18.45
C SER A 136 4.01 4.38 19.14
N ASP A 137 2.86 4.31 19.78
CA ASP A 137 2.40 3.09 20.46
C ASP A 137 2.20 1.92 19.49
N LEU A 138 1.76 2.23 18.27
CA LEU A 138 1.56 1.32 17.15
C LEU A 138 2.25 1.82 15.90
N VAL A 139 2.86 0.90 15.16
CA VAL A 139 3.55 1.18 13.89
C VAL A 139 3.12 0.15 12.85
N CYS A 140 2.38 0.61 11.84
CA CYS A 140 1.98 -0.15 10.65
C CYS A 140 2.97 0.14 9.53
N LEU A 141 3.75 -0.87 9.14
CA LEU A 141 4.70 -0.77 8.03
C LEU A 141 4.18 -1.53 6.80
N GLN A 142 4.41 -0.95 5.63
CA GLN A 142 4.22 -1.58 4.32
C GLN A 142 5.57 -1.71 3.60
N GLU A 143 5.64 -2.61 2.61
CA GLU A 143 6.87 -2.91 1.86
C GLU A 143 8.04 -3.45 2.72
N VAL A 144 7.73 -4.31 3.69
CA VAL A 144 8.75 -4.87 4.59
C VAL A 144 9.35 -6.17 4.02
N ASP A 145 10.53 -6.11 3.39
CA ASP A 145 11.26 -7.29 2.87
C ASP A 145 12.46 -7.73 3.73
N ARG A 146 12.82 -6.95 4.75
CA ARG A 146 13.91 -7.23 5.71
C ARG A 146 13.39 -7.26 7.15
N PHE A 147 12.25 -7.93 7.34
CA PHE A 147 11.49 -7.94 8.60
C PHE A 147 12.35 -8.27 9.83
N GLN A 148 13.18 -9.31 9.78
CA GLN A 148 13.96 -9.78 10.94
C GLN A 148 14.91 -8.70 11.49
N GLU A 149 15.49 -7.88 10.62
CA GLU A 149 16.40 -6.80 11.04
C GLU A 149 15.64 -5.64 11.69
N ILE A 150 14.47 -5.30 11.15
CA ILE A 150 13.60 -4.27 11.73
C ILE A 150 13.07 -4.77 13.09
N ALA A 151 12.60 -6.02 13.15
CA ALA A 151 12.08 -6.63 14.37
C ALA A 151 13.11 -6.70 15.49
N ALA A 152 14.38 -7.00 15.17
CA ALA A 152 15.47 -6.97 16.15
C ALA A 152 15.66 -5.56 16.75
N GLU A 153 15.65 -4.51 15.94
CA GLU A 153 15.79 -3.12 16.40
C GLU A 153 14.58 -2.65 17.22
N MET A 154 13.37 -3.02 16.78
CA MET A 154 12.11 -2.67 17.44
C MET A 154 11.94 -3.40 18.79
N LYS A 155 12.36 -4.66 18.88
CA LYS A 155 12.28 -5.45 20.13
C LYS A 155 13.07 -4.81 21.27
N ASN A 156 14.23 -4.22 20.97
CA ASN A 156 15.06 -3.50 21.95
C ASN A 156 14.36 -2.25 22.53
N ARG A 157 13.20 -1.86 21.99
CA ARG A 157 12.39 -0.72 22.39
C ARG A 157 11.05 -1.12 23.01
N GLY A 158 10.86 -2.41 23.32
CA GLY A 158 9.64 -2.91 23.93
C GLY A 158 8.49 -3.11 22.94
N TYR A 159 8.78 -3.12 21.63
CA TYR A 159 7.79 -3.51 20.64
C TYR A 159 7.72 -5.01 20.48
N GLU A 160 6.50 -5.53 20.53
CA GLU A 160 6.13 -6.80 19.93
C GLU A 160 5.75 -6.59 18.46
N CYS A 161 5.63 -7.68 17.69
CA CYS A 161 5.45 -7.59 16.26
C CYS A 161 4.66 -8.77 15.66
N SER A 162 3.94 -8.48 14.58
CA SER A 162 3.35 -9.46 13.65
C SER A 162 3.71 -9.08 12.21
N PHE A 163 3.92 -10.07 11.36
CA PHE A 163 4.27 -9.89 9.95
C PHE A 163 3.45 -10.80 9.04
N LYS A 164 2.89 -10.23 7.98
CA LYS A 164 2.27 -10.96 6.88
C LYS A 164 3.02 -10.65 5.58
N GLY A 165 3.80 -11.61 5.11
CA GLY A 165 4.44 -11.56 3.79
C GLY A 165 3.42 -11.68 2.66
N ARG A 166 3.68 -10.98 1.54
CA ARG A 166 2.95 -11.21 0.29
C ARG A 166 3.18 -12.64 -0.21
N THR A 167 2.23 -13.14 -0.99
CA THR A 167 2.36 -14.43 -1.67
C THR A 167 3.07 -14.33 -3.03
N GLY A 168 3.40 -15.47 -3.62
CA GLY A 168 4.16 -15.54 -4.88
C GLY A 168 5.63 -15.13 -4.71
N ASP A 169 6.20 -14.49 -5.74
CA ASP A 169 7.64 -14.17 -5.79
C ASP A 169 8.03 -12.90 -5.02
N ALA A 170 7.04 -12.13 -4.57
CA ALA A 170 7.24 -10.93 -3.77
C ALA A 170 7.84 -11.30 -2.41
N LYS A 171 8.84 -10.54 -1.95
CA LYS A 171 9.55 -10.80 -0.69
C LYS A 171 9.18 -9.85 0.44
N ASP A 172 8.41 -8.82 0.13
CA ASP A 172 7.90 -7.82 1.06
C ASP A 172 6.52 -8.20 1.62
N GLY A 173 6.08 -7.45 2.61
CA GLY A 173 4.78 -7.63 3.25
C GLY A 173 4.38 -6.46 4.13
N CYS A 174 3.36 -6.67 4.93
CA CYS A 174 2.94 -5.74 5.98
C CYS A 174 3.43 -6.23 7.34
N ALA A 175 3.91 -5.32 8.17
CA ALA A 175 4.26 -5.59 9.55
C ALA A 175 3.55 -4.61 10.48
N THR A 176 3.13 -5.09 11.64
CA THR A 176 2.61 -4.25 12.71
C THR A 176 3.47 -4.45 13.95
N PHE A 177 3.91 -3.35 14.56
CA PHE A 177 4.65 -3.32 15.81
C PHE A 177 3.85 -2.57 16.87
N TRP A 178 3.83 -3.05 18.11
CA TRP A 178 3.14 -2.37 19.22
C TRP A 178 3.93 -2.43 20.52
N LYS A 179 3.86 -1.37 21.33
CA LYS A 179 4.45 -1.33 22.68
C LYS A 179 3.67 -2.25 23.62
N SER A 180 4.29 -3.35 24.06
CA SER A 180 3.61 -4.36 24.89
C SER A 180 3.26 -3.87 26.30
N GLU A 181 3.90 -2.80 26.77
CA GLU A 181 3.55 -2.13 28.03
C GLU A 181 2.13 -1.53 28.00
N ARG A 182 1.68 -1.08 26.83
CA ARG A 182 0.40 -0.37 26.66
C ARG A 182 -0.63 -1.16 25.88
N LEU A 183 -0.19 -2.01 24.97
CA LEU A 183 -1.06 -2.70 24.02
C LEU A 183 -0.89 -4.20 24.12
N ARG A 184 -2.02 -4.90 24.21
CA ARG A 184 -2.10 -6.35 24.19
C ARG A 184 -2.82 -6.81 22.93
N LEU A 185 -2.19 -7.64 22.12
CA LEU A 185 -2.83 -8.29 20.99
C LEU A 185 -3.81 -9.35 21.51
N LEU A 186 -5.09 -9.22 21.13
CA LEU A 186 -6.17 -10.13 21.54
C LEU A 186 -6.50 -11.16 20.46
N GLU A 187 -6.46 -10.73 19.20
CA GLU A 187 -6.75 -11.57 18.05
C GLU A 187 -5.98 -11.08 16.83
N GLU A 188 -5.48 -12.02 16.05
CA GLU A 188 -4.75 -11.78 14.81
C GLU A 188 -5.46 -12.49 13.67
N ASP A 189 -5.86 -11.73 12.65
CA ASP A 189 -6.33 -12.23 11.37
C ASP A 189 -5.49 -11.60 10.24
N SER A 190 -5.47 -12.24 9.08
CA SER A 190 -4.81 -11.72 7.89
C SER A 190 -5.58 -12.09 6.64
N ILE A 191 -5.48 -11.24 5.61
CA ILE A 191 -6.06 -11.51 4.31
C ILE A 191 -4.93 -11.79 3.33
N ASP A 192 -4.97 -12.97 2.72
CA ASP A 192 -4.23 -13.25 1.49
C ASP A 192 -5.18 -13.05 0.31
N PHE A 193 -5.00 -11.96 -0.42
CA PHE A 193 -5.90 -11.62 -1.52
C PHE A 193 -5.79 -12.60 -2.70
N SER A 194 -4.75 -13.44 -2.76
CA SER A 194 -4.59 -14.43 -3.81
C SER A 194 -5.64 -15.55 -3.71
N GLU A 195 -6.11 -15.84 -2.50
CA GLU A 195 -7.20 -16.80 -2.24
C GLU A 195 -8.52 -16.36 -2.90
N PHE A 196 -8.64 -15.08 -3.24
CA PHE A 196 -9.82 -14.47 -3.85
C PHE A 196 -9.58 -14.03 -5.30
N ASN A 197 -8.47 -14.47 -5.92
CA ASN A 197 -8.04 -14.04 -7.26
C ASN A 197 -7.79 -12.51 -7.36
N LEU A 198 -7.50 -11.85 -6.24
CA LEU A 198 -7.26 -10.41 -6.14
C LEU A 198 -5.76 -10.09 -6.02
N ARG A 199 -4.90 -10.85 -6.72
CA ARG A 199 -3.42 -10.74 -6.68
C ARG A 199 -2.81 -11.07 -5.31
N ASN A 200 -1.49 -11.05 -5.24
CA ASN A 200 -0.73 -11.54 -4.10
C ASN A 200 -0.50 -10.48 -2.99
N ASN A 201 -1.28 -9.39 -3.01
CA ASN A 201 -1.26 -8.42 -1.93
C ASN A 201 -1.79 -9.06 -0.64
N VAL A 202 -1.53 -8.41 0.50
CA VAL A 202 -1.99 -8.89 1.80
C VAL A 202 -2.47 -7.74 2.67
N ALA A 203 -3.22 -8.09 3.71
CA ALA A 203 -3.56 -7.19 4.81
C ALA A 203 -3.48 -7.92 6.15
N GLN A 204 -3.24 -7.17 7.23
CA GLN A 204 -3.39 -7.63 8.61
C GLN A 204 -4.66 -7.00 9.20
N VAL A 205 -5.42 -7.77 9.98
CA VAL A 205 -6.57 -7.27 10.73
C VAL A 205 -6.44 -7.77 12.16
N LEU A 206 -6.10 -6.86 13.08
CA LEU A 206 -5.66 -7.18 14.43
C LEU A 206 -6.61 -6.56 15.45
N VAL A 207 -6.85 -7.22 16.56
CA VAL A 207 -7.63 -6.67 17.68
C VAL A 207 -6.69 -6.38 18.84
N PHE A 208 -6.66 -5.13 19.27
CA PHE A 208 -5.82 -4.67 20.38
C PHE A 208 -6.66 -4.26 21.58
N GLU A 209 -6.09 -4.44 22.76
CA GLU A 209 -6.53 -3.83 24.00
C GLU A 209 -5.47 -2.83 24.49
N LEU A 210 -5.88 -1.56 24.62
CA LEU A 210 -5.09 -0.47 25.17
C LEU A 210 -5.30 -0.37 26.67
N ASN A 211 -4.21 -0.38 27.44
CA ASN A 211 -4.18 -0.15 28.88
C ASN A 211 -5.22 -0.99 29.65
N GLY A 212 -5.48 -2.22 29.19
CA GLY A 212 -6.41 -3.17 29.80
C GLY A 212 -7.89 -2.76 29.72
N THR A 213 -8.25 -1.75 28.93
CA THR A 213 -9.59 -1.16 28.97
C THR A 213 -10.19 -0.98 27.57
N GLN A 214 -9.64 -0.09 26.74
CA GLN A 214 -10.20 0.19 25.42
C GLN A 214 -9.76 -0.86 24.41
N LYS A 215 -10.68 -1.35 23.58
CA LYS A 215 -10.37 -2.27 22.48
C LYS A 215 -10.65 -1.62 21.14
N PHE A 216 -9.89 -2.00 20.12
CA PHE A 216 -10.11 -1.55 18.74
C PHE A 216 -9.56 -2.55 17.73
N VAL A 217 -10.12 -2.53 16.52
CA VAL A 217 -9.59 -3.25 15.37
C VAL A 217 -8.60 -2.35 14.64
N LEU A 218 -7.46 -2.91 14.25
CA LEU A 218 -6.47 -2.27 13.39
C LEU A 218 -6.35 -3.03 12.07
N GLY A 219 -6.61 -2.35 10.95
CA GLY A 219 -6.29 -2.83 9.61
C GLY A 219 -4.97 -2.25 9.12
N ASN A 220 -4.05 -3.08 8.61
CA ASN A 220 -2.84 -2.64 7.91
C ASN A 220 -2.80 -3.26 6.51
N ILE A 221 -2.78 -2.45 5.45
CA ILE A 221 -2.87 -2.93 4.06
C ILE A 221 -1.85 -2.26 3.13
N HIS A 222 -1.41 -3.00 2.12
CA HIS A 222 -0.76 -2.45 0.93
C HIS A 222 -1.53 -2.90 -0.32
N VAL A 223 -2.38 -2.01 -0.82
CA VAL A 223 -3.26 -2.24 -1.98
C VAL A 223 -2.44 -2.37 -3.27
N LEU A 224 -2.94 -3.11 -4.25
CA LEU A 224 -2.30 -3.27 -5.56
C LEU A 224 -1.88 -1.93 -6.17
N PHE A 225 -0.62 -1.82 -6.61
CA PHE A 225 -0.09 -0.62 -7.26
C PHE A 225 -0.78 -0.33 -8.61
N ASN A 226 -0.85 -1.33 -9.51
CA ASN A 226 -1.22 -1.16 -10.91
C ASN A 226 -2.43 -0.21 -11.09
N PRO A 227 -2.20 1.01 -11.65
CA PRO A 227 -3.24 2.04 -11.77
C PRO A 227 -4.51 1.56 -12.48
N LYS A 228 -4.34 0.66 -13.46
CA LYS A 228 -5.39 0.19 -14.38
C LYS A 228 -6.26 -0.93 -13.83
N ARG A 229 -5.97 -1.44 -12.63
CA ARG A 229 -6.71 -2.55 -12.00
C ARG A 229 -7.54 -2.08 -10.80
N GLY A 230 -8.32 -1.02 -11.02
CA GLY A 230 -9.21 -0.48 -9.99
C GLY A 230 -10.26 -1.49 -9.51
N ASP A 231 -10.66 -2.44 -10.35
CA ASP A 231 -11.51 -3.58 -9.98
C ASP A 231 -10.90 -4.40 -8.84
N VAL A 232 -9.60 -4.71 -8.93
CA VAL A 232 -8.88 -5.46 -7.91
C VAL A 232 -8.67 -4.62 -6.66
N LYS A 233 -8.28 -3.35 -6.81
CA LYS A 233 -8.10 -2.43 -5.67
C LYS A 233 -9.39 -2.30 -4.85
N MET A 234 -10.53 -2.11 -5.52
CA MET A 234 -11.85 -2.08 -4.88
C MET A 234 -12.15 -3.37 -4.13
N GLY A 235 -11.88 -4.54 -4.73
CA GLY A 235 -12.07 -5.82 -4.08
C GLY A 235 -11.22 -6.00 -2.82
N GLN A 236 -9.93 -5.66 -2.89
CA GLN A 236 -9.01 -5.74 -1.75
C GLN A 236 -9.48 -4.85 -0.58
N ILE A 237 -9.84 -3.61 -0.89
CA ILE A 237 -10.34 -2.64 0.08
C ILE A 237 -11.67 -3.11 0.68
N ARG A 238 -12.64 -3.51 -0.14
CA ARG A 238 -13.94 -4.03 0.33
C ARG A 238 -13.76 -5.19 1.30
N MET A 239 -12.90 -6.15 0.95
CA MET A 239 -12.62 -7.32 1.80
C MET A 239 -11.97 -6.94 3.14
N LEU A 240 -11.04 -5.97 3.15
CA LEU A 240 -10.50 -5.43 4.39
C LEU A 240 -11.61 -4.83 5.27
N LEU A 241 -12.49 -4.01 4.69
CA LEU A 241 -13.58 -3.35 5.39
C LEU A 241 -14.59 -4.36 5.97
N GLU A 242 -14.93 -5.40 5.21
CA GLU A 242 -15.81 -6.48 5.65
C GLU A 242 -15.20 -7.28 6.80
N ARG A 243 -13.91 -7.65 6.70
CA ARG A 243 -13.19 -8.39 7.74
C ARG A 243 -13.03 -7.58 9.02
N ALA A 244 -12.66 -6.30 8.90
CA ALA A 244 -12.56 -5.40 10.04
C ALA A 244 -13.92 -5.21 10.72
N ASN A 245 -15.00 -5.04 9.95
CA ASN A 245 -16.37 -4.93 10.49
C ASN A 245 -16.82 -6.21 11.20
N ALA A 246 -16.51 -7.39 10.63
CA ALA A 246 -16.85 -8.67 11.23
C ALA A 246 -16.12 -8.87 12.57
N LEU A 247 -14.83 -8.54 12.64
CA LEU A 247 -14.06 -8.58 13.89
C LEU A 247 -14.56 -7.55 14.90
N ALA A 248 -14.86 -6.32 14.48
CA ALA A 248 -15.45 -5.32 15.36
C ALA A 248 -16.77 -5.82 15.95
N GLY A 249 -17.64 -6.44 15.15
CA GLY A 249 -18.90 -7.04 15.62
C GLY A 249 -18.70 -8.22 16.57
N LYS A 250 -17.66 -9.04 16.37
CA LYS A 250 -17.29 -10.14 17.28
C LYS A 250 -16.86 -9.62 18.65
N TRP A 251 -16.24 -8.44 18.69
CA TRP A 251 -15.72 -7.80 19.89
C TRP A 251 -16.62 -6.64 20.36
N ASP A 252 -17.94 -6.86 20.41
CA ASP A 252 -18.92 -5.91 20.97
C ASP A 252 -18.98 -4.53 20.29
N GLY A 253 -18.72 -4.47 18.98
CA GLY A 253 -18.83 -3.24 18.19
C GLY A 253 -17.72 -2.22 18.44
N ILE A 254 -16.51 -2.69 18.77
CA ILE A 254 -15.34 -1.84 19.02
C ILE A 254 -14.95 -0.97 17.82
N PRO A 255 -14.32 0.20 18.05
CA PRO A 255 -13.86 1.08 16.98
C PRO A 255 -12.85 0.42 16.05
N ILE A 256 -12.77 0.92 14.82
CA ILE A 256 -11.88 0.43 13.77
C ILE A 256 -10.96 1.56 13.34
N VAL A 257 -9.66 1.27 13.28
CA VAL A 257 -8.64 2.11 12.66
C VAL A 257 -8.06 1.36 11.47
N LEU A 258 -7.94 2.03 10.33
CA LEU A 258 -7.31 1.49 9.14
C LEU A 258 -6.10 2.35 8.82
N ALA A 259 -5.00 1.70 8.49
CA ALA A 259 -3.75 2.32 8.10
C ALA A 259 -3.22 1.60 6.86
N GLY A 260 -2.62 2.34 5.94
CA GLY A 260 -1.84 1.68 4.88
C GLY A 260 -1.61 2.50 3.64
N ASP A 261 -0.97 1.86 2.68
CA ASP A 261 -0.81 2.36 1.32
C ASP A 261 -1.99 1.85 0.47
N PHE A 262 -2.93 2.74 0.17
CA PHE A 262 -4.12 2.45 -0.60
C PHE A 262 -3.89 2.58 -2.11
N ASN A 263 -2.72 3.05 -2.55
CA ASN A 263 -2.38 3.29 -3.94
C ASN A 263 -3.52 4.01 -4.70
N SER A 264 -4.15 5.01 -4.04
CA SER A 264 -5.33 5.74 -4.53
C SER A 264 -5.32 7.18 -4.03
N THR A 265 -5.56 8.15 -4.91
CA THR A 265 -5.50 9.58 -4.55
C THR A 265 -6.79 10.09 -3.89
N PRO A 266 -6.77 11.25 -3.20
CA PRO A 266 -7.96 11.81 -2.54
C PRO A 266 -9.11 12.12 -3.50
N GLU A 267 -8.81 12.44 -4.76
CA GLU A 267 -9.81 12.75 -5.80
C GLU A 267 -10.40 11.48 -6.44
N SER A 268 -9.91 10.31 -6.06
CA SER A 268 -10.25 9.04 -6.69
C SER A 268 -11.65 8.54 -6.33
N ALA A 269 -12.22 7.70 -7.21
CA ALA A 269 -13.48 7.03 -6.94
C ALA A 269 -13.37 6.06 -5.75
N ILE A 270 -12.19 5.50 -5.51
CA ILE A 270 -11.88 4.65 -4.35
C ILE A 270 -11.93 5.46 -3.05
N TYR A 271 -11.36 6.67 -3.02
CA TYR A 271 -11.45 7.54 -1.84
C TYR A 271 -12.90 7.96 -1.57
N LYS A 272 -13.67 8.25 -2.64
CA LYS A 272 -15.11 8.47 -2.52
C LYS A 272 -15.84 7.25 -1.94
N PHE A 273 -15.53 6.05 -2.41
CA PHE A 273 -16.12 4.81 -1.87
C PHE A 273 -15.89 4.72 -0.35
N LEU A 274 -14.64 4.90 0.10
CA LEU A 274 -14.25 4.86 1.52
C LEU A 274 -14.99 5.90 2.38
N SER A 275 -15.17 7.11 1.86
CA SER A 275 -15.79 8.22 2.60
C SER A 275 -17.32 8.21 2.55
N THR A 276 -17.93 7.68 1.48
CA THR A 276 -19.39 7.71 1.29
C THR A 276 -20.08 6.35 1.48
N MET A 277 -19.35 5.31 1.88
CA MET A 277 -19.83 3.93 2.07
C MET A 277 -20.31 3.20 0.81
N LYS A 278 -20.48 3.90 -0.31
CA LYS A 278 -21.07 3.37 -1.53
C LYS A 278 -20.45 3.99 -2.77
N LEU A 279 -20.36 3.21 -3.84
CA LEU A 279 -19.93 3.67 -5.16
C LEU A 279 -20.68 2.91 -6.25
N ASN A 280 -21.32 3.65 -7.17
CA ASN A 280 -21.87 3.04 -8.37
C ASN A 280 -20.77 2.90 -9.43
N VAL A 281 -20.24 1.68 -9.60
CA VAL A 281 -19.06 1.43 -10.45
C VAL A 281 -19.37 1.58 -11.94
N SER A 282 -20.64 1.56 -12.36
CA SER A 282 -21.02 1.78 -13.76
C SER A 282 -20.76 3.22 -14.23
N LEU A 283 -20.59 4.17 -13.30
CA LEU A 283 -20.32 5.57 -13.59
C LEU A 283 -18.82 5.88 -13.77
N HIS A 284 -17.96 4.86 -13.72
CA HIS A 284 -16.51 5.02 -13.71
C HIS A 284 -15.82 4.04 -14.66
N ASP A 285 -14.73 4.48 -15.29
CA ASP A 285 -13.79 3.56 -15.92
C ASP A 285 -12.99 2.82 -14.83
N ARG A 286 -13.13 1.49 -14.78
CA ARG A 286 -12.39 0.61 -13.86
C ARG A 286 -10.88 0.83 -13.85
N ARG A 287 -10.30 1.37 -14.93
CA ARG A 287 -8.86 1.65 -15.07
C ARG A 287 -8.42 2.95 -14.41
N GLN A 288 -9.37 3.80 -14.01
CA GLN A 288 -9.11 5.14 -13.48
C GLN A 288 -9.59 5.31 -12.02
N LEU A 289 -10.16 4.25 -11.42
CA LEU A 289 -10.75 4.33 -10.07
C LEU A 289 -9.81 4.82 -8.97
N SER A 290 -8.49 4.64 -9.14
CA SER A 290 -7.47 5.05 -8.17
C SER A 290 -6.95 6.47 -8.33
N GLY A 291 -7.29 7.17 -9.42
CA GLY A 291 -6.76 8.51 -9.68
C GLY A 291 -5.27 8.56 -10.05
N LEU A 292 -4.58 7.41 -10.14
CA LEU A 292 -3.15 7.34 -10.47
C LEU A 292 -2.84 7.44 -11.98
N ASP A 293 -3.82 7.25 -12.86
CA ASP A 293 -3.64 7.42 -14.32
C ASP A 293 -4.11 8.81 -14.73
N SER A 294 -3.16 9.74 -14.90
CA SER A 294 -3.41 11.13 -15.28
C SER A 294 -3.33 11.37 -16.79
N SER A 295 -3.43 10.32 -17.62
CA SER A 295 -3.43 10.53 -19.08
C SER A 295 -4.65 11.36 -19.51
N GLU A 296 -4.39 12.57 -20.05
CA GLU A 296 -5.41 13.53 -20.53
C GLU A 296 -6.41 12.93 -21.55
N PHE A 297 -6.05 11.79 -22.16
CA PHE A 297 -6.94 11.01 -23.02
C PHE A 297 -8.15 10.40 -22.31
N GLY A 298 -8.20 10.39 -20.97
CA GLY A 298 -9.32 9.87 -20.19
C GLY A 298 -10.64 10.64 -20.37
N LEU A 299 -10.58 11.95 -20.58
CA LEU A 299 -11.78 12.79 -20.70
C LEU A 299 -12.58 12.52 -21.99
N TYR A 300 -11.90 12.18 -23.10
CA TYR A 300 -12.54 11.88 -24.38
C TYR A 300 -13.10 10.46 -24.48
N CYS A 301 -12.71 9.53 -23.60
CA CYS A 301 -13.24 8.17 -23.60
C CYS A 301 -14.57 8.01 -22.87
N SER A 302 -15.05 9.05 -22.17
CA SER A 302 -16.27 9.03 -21.33
C SER A 302 -17.58 8.73 -22.08
N LEU A 303 -17.52 8.67 -23.42
CA LEU A 303 -18.66 8.40 -24.31
C LEU A 303 -18.77 6.94 -24.78
N LEU A 304 -17.82 6.07 -24.43
CA LEU A 304 -17.88 4.65 -24.75
C LEU A 304 -18.36 3.88 -23.52
N ASN A 305 -19.39 3.05 -23.71
CA ASN A 305 -19.91 2.13 -22.71
C ASN A 305 -18.74 1.28 -22.16
N TYR A 306 -18.22 1.62 -20.98
CA TYR A 306 -17.10 0.92 -20.37
C TYR A 306 -17.61 -0.43 -19.88
N GLY A 307 -17.55 -1.43 -20.76
CA GLY A 307 -17.96 -2.79 -20.44
C GLY A 307 -17.10 -3.33 -19.31
N TRP A 308 -17.68 -3.38 -18.12
CA TRP A 308 -17.18 -4.18 -17.01
C TRP A 308 -17.48 -5.65 -17.32
N SER A 309 -16.49 -6.53 -17.18
CA SER A 309 -16.75 -7.96 -17.19
C SER A 309 -17.43 -8.40 -15.89
N ASP A 310 -18.17 -9.51 -15.91
CA ASP A 310 -18.78 -10.09 -14.70
C ASP A 310 -17.74 -10.36 -13.59
N GLU A 311 -16.49 -10.70 -13.97
CA GLU A 311 -15.38 -10.89 -13.04
C GLU A 311 -14.95 -9.55 -12.42
N GLU A 312 -14.82 -8.49 -13.22
CA GLU A 312 -14.43 -7.17 -12.74
C GLU A 312 -15.51 -6.59 -11.81
N VAL A 313 -16.79 -6.75 -12.16
CA VAL A 313 -17.90 -6.35 -11.28
C VAL A 313 -17.85 -7.15 -9.97
N ARG A 314 -17.70 -8.48 -10.05
CA ARG A 314 -17.58 -9.33 -8.85
C ARG A 314 -16.40 -8.94 -7.96
N ASN A 315 -15.24 -8.63 -8.56
CA ASN A 315 -14.08 -8.17 -7.81
C ASN A 315 -14.43 -6.90 -7.03
N ALA A 316 -14.98 -5.90 -7.70
CA ALA A 316 -15.26 -4.59 -7.10
C ALA A 316 -16.41 -4.60 -6.09
N THR A 317 -17.50 -5.33 -6.35
CA THR A 317 -18.76 -5.24 -5.58
C THR A 317 -19.07 -6.47 -4.74
N GLY A 318 -18.34 -7.57 -4.95
CA GLY A 318 -18.62 -8.87 -4.34
C GLY A 318 -19.67 -9.69 -5.11
N SER A 319 -20.37 -9.12 -6.09
CA SER A 319 -21.37 -9.84 -6.89
C SER A 319 -21.41 -9.39 -8.35
N SER A 320 -21.39 -10.33 -9.30
CA SER A 320 -21.33 -10.00 -10.74
C SER A 320 -22.55 -9.27 -11.28
N ASN A 321 -23.69 -9.29 -10.57
CA ASN A 321 -24.95 -8.65 -11.00
C ASN A 321 -25.25 -7.34 -10.25
N VAL A 322 -24.35 -6.85 -9.41
CA VAL A 322 -24.54 -5.64 -8.61
C VAL A 322 -23.49 -4.59 -9.02
N MET A 323 -23.96 -3.45 -9.54
CA MET A 323 -23.09 -2.34 -9.96
C MET A 323 -22.80 -1.32 -8.85
N VAL A 324 -23.39 -1.50 -7.67
CA VAL A 324 -23.18 -0.62 -6.52
C VAL A 324 -22.35 -1.37 -5.49
N ALA A 325 -21.07 -1.01 -5.37
CA ALA A 325 -20.25 -1.44 -4.25
C ALA A 325 -20.70 -0.72 -2.98
N SER A 326 -20.72 -1.41 -1.83
CA SER A 326 -21.00 -0.81 -0.53
C SER A 326 -20.14 -1.41 0.58
N HIS A 327 -19.97 -0.66 1.67
CA HIS A 327 -19.36 -1.13 2.92
C HIS A 327 -20.09 -0.57 4.15
N PRO A 328 -19.96 -1.20 5.34
CA PRO A 328 -20.72 -0.81 6.53
C PRO A 328 -20.08 0.33 7.35
N LEU A 329 -18.79 0.61 7.12
CA LEU A 329 -18.01 1.50 7.99
C LEU A 329 -18.21 2.99 7.68
N LYS A 330 -18.41 3.82 8.71
CA LYS A 330 -18.34 5.29 8.59
C LYS A 330 -16.89 5.72 8.87
N LEU A 331 -16.13 5.97 7.81
CA LEU A 331 -14.71 6.30 7.91
C LEU A 331 -14.46 7.80 7.78
N SER A 332 -13.38 8.28 8.38
CA SER A 332 -12.86 9.63 8.22
C SER A 332 -11.33 9.55 8.23
N SER A 333 -10.69 10.22 7.27
CA SER A 333 -9.23 10.29 7.24
C SER A 333 -8.73 11.18 8.38
N SER A 334 -7.75 10.68 9.15
CA SER A 334 -7.14 11.44 10.24
C SER A 334 -6.46 12.72 9.75
N TYR A 335 -5.97 12.73 8.51
CA TYR A 335 -5.37 13.92 7.91
C TYR A 335 -6.43 14.92 7.45
N ALA A 336 -7.51 14.48 6.80
CA ALA A 336 -8.57 15.35 6.28
C ALA A 336 -9.32 16.13 7.38
N MET A 337 -9.35 15.61 8.60
CA MET A 337 -9.97 16.26 9.76
C MET A 337 -9.18 17.45 10.30
N LEU A 338 -7.91 17.59 9.94
CA LEU A 338 -7.06 18.65 10.45
C LEU A 338 -7.20 19.93 9.62
N LYS A 339 -7.31 21.07 10.30
CA LYS A 339 -7.21 22.38 9.64
C LYS A 339 -5.78 22.61 9.13
N GLY A 340 -5.65 23.22 7.96
CA GLY A 340 -4.36 23.64 7.42
C GLY A 340 -4.52 24.69 6.33
N ASN A 341 -3.38 25.21 5.86
CA ASN A 341 -3.37 26.18 4.77
C ASN A 341 -3.28 25.45 3.41
N SER A 342 -3.69 26.12 2.35
CA SER A 342 -3.64 25.57 0.98
C SER A 342 -2.22 25.31 0.45
N SER A 343 -1.18 25.67 1.20
CA SER A 343 0.22 25.50 0.76
C SER A 343 0.81 24.12 1.06
N ASN A 344 0.21 23.37 2.00
CA ASN A 344 0.69 22.03 2.38
C ASN A 344 -0.40 20.95 2.38
N ARG A 345 -1.64 21.32 2.04
CA ARG A 345 -2.78 20.41 1.90
C ARG A 345 -3.34 20.44 0.49
N GLY A 346 -3.72 19.27 -0.01
CA GLY A 346 -4.39 19.10 -1.29
C GLY A 346 -5.89 19.34 -1.20
N TYR A 347 -6.62 18.93 -2.24
CA TYR A 347 -8.08 18.85 -2.19
C TYR A 347 -8.50 17.83 -1.11
N HIS A 348 -9.69 18.02 -0.53
CA HIS A 348 -10.22 17.22 0.59
C HIS A 348 -9.52 17.35 1.95
N GLY A 349 -8.55 18.27 2.10
CA GLY A 349 -7.86 18.50 3.37
C GLY A 349 -6.73 17.51 3.66
N GLU A 350 -6.47 16.58 2.75
CA GLU A 350 -5.36 15.63 2.80
C GLU A 350 -4.00 16.35 2.64
N PRO A 351 -2.86 15.77 3.08
CA PRO A 351 -1.56 16.32 2.76
C PRO A 351 -1.36 16.39 1.24
N LEU A 352 -0.48 17.30 0.80
CA LEU A 352 -0.14 17.40 -0.63
C LEU A 352 0.43 16.07 -1.18
N ALA A 353 1.26 15.40 -0.38
CA ALA A 353 1.80 14.10 -0.74
C ALA A 353 2.19 13.28 0.49
N THR A 354 2.02 11.97 0.36
CA THR A 354 2.59 10.96 1.26
C THR A 354 3.67 10.14 0.55
N SER A 355 3.65 10.11 -0.79
CA SER A 355 4.69 9.54 -1.63
C SER A 355 5.23 10.57 -2.61
N TYR A 356 6.56 10.61 -2.74
CA TYR A 356 7.25 11.51 -3.66
C TYR A 356 8.51 10.85 -4.25
N HIS A 357 8.49 10.67 -5.56
CA HIS A 357 9.64 10.23 -6.36
C HIS A 357 9.58 10.84 -7.76
N LYS A 358 10.54 10.53 -8.64
CA LYS A 358 10.70 11.19 -9.95
C LYS A 358 9.47 11.19 -10.86
N LYS A 359 8.56 10.22 -10.66
CA LYS A 359 7.41 9.97 -11.55
C LYS A 359 6.06 10.22 -10.87
N PHE A 360 6.04 10.51 -9.58
CA PHE A 360 4.80 10.66 -8.83
C PHE A 360 5.00 11.56 -7.61
N LEU A 361 4.03 12.44 -7.40
CA LEU A 361 3.87 13.25 -6.20
C LEU A 361 2.38 13.22 -5.87
N GLY A 362 2.02 12.66 -4.72
CA GLY A 362 0.63 12.61 -4.30
C GLY A 362 0.41 11.82 -3.02
N THR A 363 -0.82 11.88 -2.53
CA THR A 363 -1.25 11.18 -1.31
C THR A 363 -1.87 9.85 -1.70
N VAL A 364 -1.32 8.78 -1.14
CA VAL A 364 -1.76 7.39 -1.33
C VAL A 364 -1.81 6.61 -0.02
N ASP A 365 -1.23 7.16 1.04
CA ASP A 365 -1.21 6.59 2.38
C ASP A 365 -2.24 7.32 3.25
N TYR A 366 -3.07 6.56 3.97
CA TYR A 366 -4.12 7.08 4.83
C TYR A 366 -4.10 6.42 6.21
#